data_AF-A0A9D5QPP7-F1
#
_entry.id   AF-A0A9D5QPP7-F1
#
_cell.length_a   1.000
_cell.length_b   1.000
_cell.length_c   1.000
_cell.angle_alpha   90.00
_cell.angle_beta   90.00
_cell.angle_gamma   90.00
#
_symmetry.space_group_name_H-M   'P 1'
#
loop_
_entity.id
_entity.type
_entity.pdbx_description
1 polymer ?
#
loop_
_entity_poly.entity_id
_entity_poly.type
_entity_poly.pdbx_seq_one_letter_code
_entity_poly.pdbx_strand_id
1 'polypeptide(L)'
;MLNFRKSSVPESIICFLEGNDFEDVVRLAVSLGGDADTLGAISGSIAACIYPIPEWIAKECEKRLTPDLLKIMKDFEKYVYNANLANHI
;
A
#
# COMPACT_ATOMS: atom_id res chain seq x y z
N MET A 1 19.77 -25.75 0.43
CA MET A 1 19.00 -24.64 1.02
C MET A 1 19.42 -23.35 0.32
N LEU A 2 18.56 -22.80 -0.53
CA LEU A 2 18.82 -21.49 -1.13
C LEU A 2 18.69 -20.44 -0.02
N ASN A 3 19.82 -19.83 0.35
CA ASN A 3 19.88 -18.72 1.29
C ASN A 3 19.33 -17.47 0.61
N PHE A 4 18.00 -17.35 0.52
CA PHE A 4 17.37 -16.06 0.25
C PHE A 4 17.67 -15.13 1.42
N ARG A 5 18.55 -14.16 1.20
CA ARG A 5 18.73 -13.05 2.15
C ARG A 5 17.37 -12.35 2.24
N LYS A 6 16.86 -12.11 3.45
CA LYS A 6 15.66 -11.30 3.70
C LYS A 6 15.79 -9.96 2.99
N SER A 7 15.00 -9.72 1.96
CA SER A 7 15.23 -8.65 1.01
C SER A 7 14.03 -7.76 0.74
N SER A 8 13.11 -7.53 1.67
CA SER A 8 11.91 -6.66 1.59
C SER A 8 11.11 -6.63 0.27
N VAL A 9 11.68 -6.25 -0.88
CA VAL A 9 11.04 -6.22 -2.21
C VAL A 9 10.55 -7.60 -2.67
N PRO A 10 11.37 -8.67 -2.84
CA PRO A 10 10.85 -9.97 -3.25
C PRO A 10 9.79 -10.52 -2.31
N GLU A 11 9.97 -10.40 -0.99
CA GLU A 11 8.95 -10.88 -0.06
C GLU A 11 7.68 -10.01 -0.01
N SER A 12 7.76 -8.69 -0.24
CA SER A 12 6.55 -7.86 -0.43
C SER A 12 5.76 -8.27 -1.67
N ILE A 13 6.45 -8.62 -2.75
CA ILE A 13 5.82 -9.12 -3.97
C ILE A 13 5.14 -10.47 -3.70
N ILE A 14 5.77 -11.37 -2.93
CA ILE A 14 5.15 -12.64 -2.53
C ILE A 14 3.88 -12.38 -1.71
N CYS A 15 3.91 -11.48 -0.72
CA CYS A 15 2.71 -11.13 0.05
C CYS A 15 1.56 -10.62 -0.83
N PHE A 16 1.88 -9.82 -1.85
CA PHE A 16 0.89 -9.37 -2.83
C PHE A 16 0.34 -10.51 -3.70
N LEU A 17 1.21 -11.41 -4.18
CA LEU A 17 0.82 -12.53 -5.05
C LEU A 17 -0.02 -13.60 -4.32
N GLU A 18 0.20 -13.79 -3.02
CA GLU A 18 -0.52 -14.78 -2.20
C GLU A 18 -1.83 -14.21 -1.60
N GLY A 19 -1.97 -12.89 -1.52
CA GLY A 19 -3.13 -12.24 -0.92
C GLY A 19 -4.31 -12.08 -1.87
N ASN A 20 -5.53 -12.20 -1.33
CA ASN A 20 -6.77 -12.20 -2.11
C ASN A 20 -7.48 -10.85 -2.16
N ASP A 21 -7.16 -9.96 -1.22
CA ASP A 21 -7.66 -8.60 -1.16
C ASP A 21 -6.65 -7.68 -0.47
N PHE A 22 -6.95 -6.38 -0.40
CA PHE A 22 -6.05 -5.39 0.19
C PHE A 22 -5.69 -5.71 1.65
N GLU A 23 -6.66 -6.10 2.47
CA GLU A 23 -6.43 -6.35 3.89
C GLU A 23 -5.61 -7.64 4.07
N ASP A 24 -5.91 -8.68 3.30
CA ASP A 24 -5.19 -9.94 3.30
C ASP A 24 -3.72 -9.75 2.92
N VAL A 25 -3.43 -8.98 1.85
CA VAL A 25 -2.04 -8.65 1.46
C VAL A 25 -1.29 -7.94 2.60
N VAL A 26 -1.90 -6.94 3.23
CA VAL A 26 -1.28 -6.21 4.35
C VAL A 26 -1.09 -7.12 5.57
N ARG A 27 -2.05 -8.01 5.87
CA ARG A 27 -1.94 -8.98 6.96
C ARG A 27 -0.83 -9.99 6.72
N LEU A 28 -0.65 -10.45 5.47
CA LEU A 28 0.45 -11.33 5.09
C LEU A 28 1.80 -10.64 5.28
N ALA A 29 1.93 -9.38 4.87
CA ALA A 29 3.13 -8.58 5.07
C ALA A 29 3.50 -8.41 6.56
N VAL A 30 2.51 -8.15 7.41
CA VAL A 30 2.70 -8.08 8.87
C VAL A 30 3.06 -9.45 9.46
N SER A 31 2.42 -10.52 8.99
CA SER A 31 2.61 -11.89 9.49
C SER A 31 3.97 -12.48 9.13
N LEU A 32 4.57 -12.07 8.01
CA LEU A 32 5.90 -12.50 7.60
C LEU A 32 7.00 -12.03 8.57
N GLY A 33 6.73 -10.94 9.30
CA GLY A 33 7.62 -10.35 10.30
C GLY A 33 8.89 -9.72 9.71
N GLY A 34 9.81 -9.31 10.59
CA GLY A 34 10.99 -8.53 10.19
C GLY A 34 10.68 -7.03 10.14
N ASP A 35 10.89 -6.40 8.99
CA ASP A 35 10.59 -4.98 8.76
C ASP A 35 9.19 -4.81 8.17
N ALA A 36 8.18 -5.07 9.00
CA ALA A 36 6.78 -5.07 8.59
C ALA A 36 6.34 -3.71 8.03
N ASP A 37 6.94 -2.60 8.49
CA ASP A 37 6.65 -1.26 8.01
C ASP A 37 7.05 -1.13 6.53
N THR A 38 8.27 -1.54 6.18
CA THR A 38 8.74 -1.52 4.79
C THR A 38 7.94 -2.51 3.92
N LEU A 39 7.68 -3.72 4.43
CA LEU A 39 6.92 -4.72 3.66
C LEU A 39 5.48 -4.27 3.41
N GLY A 40 4.82 -3.73 4.43
CA GLY A 40 3.45 -3.20 4.33
C GLY A 40 3.36 -2.01 3.39
N ALA A 41 4.36 -1.10 3.41
CA ALA A 41 4.40 0.03 2.50
C ALA A 41 4.50 -0.40 1.02
N ILE A 42 5.36 -1.38 0.71
CA ILE A 42 5.54 -1.86 -0.67
C ILE A 42 4.33 -2.70 -1.11
N SER A 43 3.98 -3.75 -0.35
CA SER A 43 2.89 -4.66 -0.70
C SER A 43 1.54 -3.95 -0.74
N GLY A 44 1.27 -3.05 0.21
CA GLY A 44 0.05 -2.23 0.25
C GLY A 44 -0.04 -1.26 -0.92
N SER A 45 1.07 -0.64 -1.35
CA SER A 45 1.08 0.25 -2.53
C SER A 45 0.75 -0.51 -3.82
N ILE A 46 1.24 -1.75 -3.96
CA ILE A 46 0.92 -2.60 -5.11
C ILE A 46 -0.56 -3.04 -5.03
N ALA A 47 -1.01 -3.49 -3.86
CA ALA A 47 -2.39 -3.93 -3.64
C ALA A 47 -3.40 -2.82 -3.91
N ALA A 48 -3.11 -1.57 -3.51
CA ALA A 48 -3.98 -0.41 -3.74
C ALA A 48 -4.27 -0.12 -5.22
N CYS A 49 -3.39 -0.54 -6.13
CA CYS A 49 -3.59 -0.38 -7.58
C CYS A 49 -4.55 -1.42 -8.18
N ILE A 50 -4.78 -2.54 -7.47
CA ILE A 50 -5.50 -3.71 -7.99
C ILE A 50 -6.80 -3.96 -7.22
N TYR A 51 -6.77 -3.76 -5.90
CA TYR A 51 -7.88 -4.02 -5.00
C TYR A 51 -8.44 -2.71 -4.44
N PRO A 52 -9.76 -2.62 -4.21
CA PRO A 52 -10.33 -1.51 -3.47
C PRO A 52 -9.85 -1.53 -2.02
N ILE A 53 -9.44 -0.36 -1.50
CA ILE A 53 -9.08 -0.22 -0.08
C ILE A 53 -10.36 -0.11 0.75
N PRO A 54 -10.56 -0.94 1.79
CA PRO A 54 -11.69 -0.80 2.70
C PRO A 54 -11.73 0.60 3.34
N GLU A 55 -12.91 1.25 3.29
CA GLU A 55 -13.06 2.65 3.75
C GLU A 55 -12.62 2.85 5.21
N TRP A 56 -12.88 1.86 6.06
CA TRP A 56 -12.49 1.91 7.46
C TRP A 56 -10.96 1.92 7.63
N ILE A 57 -10.20 1.22 6.78
CA ILE A 57 -8.74 1.24 6.78
C ILE A 57 -8.25 2.61 6.33
N ALA A 58 -8.76 3.13 5.21
CA ALA A 58 -8.38 4.44 4.69
C ALA A 58 -8.61 5.54 5.74
N LYS A 59 -9.80 5.58 6.36
CA LYS A 59 -10.11 6.54 7.43
C LYS A 59 -9.19 6.42 8.63
N GLU A 60 -8.79 5.21 8.99
CA GLU A 60 -7.94 4.96 10.14
C GLU A 60 -6.47 5.36 9.86
N CYS A 61 -6.01 5.21 8.61
CA CYS A 61 -4.75 5.76 8.13
C CYS A 61 -4.76 7.30 8.10
N GLU A 62 -5.81 7.92 7.56
CA GLU A 62 -5.94 9.39 7.52
C GLU A 62 -5.87 10.03 8.92
N LYS A 63 -6.47 9.40 9.94
CA LYS A 63 -6.40 9.87 11.33
C LYS A 63 -5.00 9.84 11.94
N ARG A 64 -4.11 8.96 11.45
CA ARG A 64 -2.73 8.84 11.95
C ARG A 64 -1.77 9.82 11.29
N LEU A 65 -2.15 10.38 10.13
CA LEU A 65 -1.34 11.37 9.45
C LEU A 65 -1.41 12.71 10.19
N THR A 66 -0.27 13.39 10.28
CA THR A 66 -0.26 14.79 10.72
C THR A 66 -1.04 15.64 9.71
N PRO A 67 -1.60 16.79 10.13
CA PRO A 67 -2.37 17.66 9.23
C PRO A 67 -1.63 18.02 7.94
N ASP A 68 -0.31 18.27 8.04
CA ASP A 68 0.53 18.61 6.89
C ASP A 68 0.68 17.45 5.90
N LEU A 69 0.92 16.23 6.39
CA LEU A 69 1.05 15.04 5.55
C LEU A 69 -0.29 14.66 4.90
N LEU A 70 -1.40 14.76 5.64
CA LEU A 70 -2.74 14.54 5.12
C LEU A 70 -3.07 15.53 4.00
N LYS A 71 -2.69 16.79 4.17
CA LYS A 71 -2.86 17.82 3.14
C LYS A 71 -2.05 17.50 1.89
N ILE A 72 -0.78 17.13 2.03
CA ILE A 72 0.09 16.75 0.90
C ILE A 72 -0.50 15.56 0.14
N MET A 73 -0.97 14.53 0.85
CA MET A 73 -1.60 13.37 0.26
C MET A 73 -2.84 13.74 -0.56
N LYS A 74 -3.77 14.52 0.02
CA LYS A 74 -5.00 14.96 -0.67
C LYS A 74 -4.73 15.86 -1.88
N ASP A 75 -3.76 16.76 -1.77
CA ASP A 75 -3.35 17.61 -2.87
C ASP A 75 -2.77 16.78 -4.03
N PHE A 76 -1.99 15.74 -3.72
CA PHE A 76 -1.45 14.80 -4.70
C PHE A 76 -2.54 13.97 -5.38
N GLU A 77 -3.48 13.38 -4.62
CA GLU A 77 -4.61 12.62 -5.18
C GLU A 77 -5.45 13.48 -6.12
N LYS A 78 -5.72 14.72 -5.74
CA LYS A 78 -6.45 15.69 -6.58
C LYS A 78 -5.68 16.00 -7.87
N TYR A 79 -4.36 16.20 -7.79
CA TYR A 79 -3.53 16.42 -8.96
C TYR A 79 -3.58 15.24 -9.93
N VAL A 80 -3.42 14.01 -9.43
CA VAL A 80 -3.47 12.78 -10.23
C VAL A 80 -4.85 12.58 -10.87
N TYR A 81 -5.92 12.79 -10.11
CA TYR A 81 -7.29 12.70 -10.64
C TYR A 81 -7.52 13.66 -11.80
N ASN A 82 -7.12 14.93 -11.64
CA ASN A 82 -7.26 15.94 -12.68
C ASN A 82 -6.41 15.62 -13.92
N ALA A 83 -5.18 15.12 -13.72
CA ALA A 83 -4.32 14.70 -14.81
C ALA A 83 -4.93 13.53 -15.60
N ASN A 84 -5.47 12.53 -14.91
CA ASN A 84 -6.15 11.40 -15.57
C ASN A 84 -7.39 11.86 -16.33
N LEU A 85 -8.20 12.77 -15.77
CA LEU A 85 -9.37 13.31 -16.46
C LEU A 85 -8.98 14.09 -17.72
N ALA A 86 -7.91 14.89 -17.66
CA ALA A 86 -7.40 15.65 -18.81
C ALA A 86 -6.82 14.76 -19.92
N ASN A 87 -6.33 13.56 -19.60
CA ASN A 87 -5.80 12.59 -20.56
C ASN A 87 -6.88 11.70 -21.20
N HIS A 88 -8.14 11.80 -20.76
CA HIS A 88 -9.28 11.04 -21.28
C HIS A 88 -10.29 11.90 -22.09
N ILE A 89 -9.85 13.04 -22.63
CA ILE A 89 -10.61 13.93 -23.54
C ILE A 89 -9.94 13.93 -24.92
#